data_AF-A0A381NB89-F1
#
_entry.id   AF-A0A381NB89-F1
#
_cell.length_a   1.000
_cell.length_b   1.000
_cell.length_c   1.000
_cell.angle_alpha   90.00
_cell.angle_beta   90.00
_cell.angle_gamma   90.00
#
_symmetry.space_group_name_H-M   'P 1'
#
loop_
_entity.id
_entity.type
_entity.pdbx_description
1 polymer ?
#
loop_
_entity_poly.entity_id
_entity_poly.type
_entity_poly.pdbx_seq_one_letter_code
_entity_poly.pdbx_strand_id
1 'polypeptide(L)'
;MKTTNIFNNLITGLSPFLEELIRNICNDLDNEDKIDEMLEKYLYDDKIKTLKNLAKKKTKNVRKKTSYSMFLAHNTIRKNNDNKLTLKEYNKLKGEYWKNIKLEEKNEYQKMADKWNMENMPYKMGKLNQIKKKEKKKEENQEIESLFDNTTQQQVIVEI
;
A
#
# COMPACT_ATOMS: atom_id res chain seq x y z
N MET A 1 17.01 5.48 2.60
CA MET A 1 16.68 4.33 3.47
C MET A 1 17.07 3.00 2.79
N LYS A 2 18.38 2.69 2.69
CA LYS A 2 18.92 1.39 2.22
C LYS A 2 19.66 0.60 3.33
N THR A 3 19.99 1.26 4.43
CA THR A 3 20.90 0.77 5.48
C THR A 3 20.32 -0.38 6.31
N THR A 4 19.01 -0.40 6.55
CA THR A 4 18.35 -1.46 7.35
C THR A 4 18.38 -2.84 6.70
N ASN A 5 18.38 -2.91 5.36
CA ASN A 5 18.41 -4.19 4.65
C ASN A 5 19.82 -4.80 4.66
N ILE A 6 20.85 -3.95 4.60
CA ILE A 6 22.26 -4.35 4.64
C ILE A 6 22.59 -4.94 6.03
N PHE A 7 22.11 -4.30 7.10
CA PHE A 7 22.38 -4.75 8.46
C PHE A 7 21.74 -6.11 8.77
N ASN A 8 20.53 -6.37 8.29
CA ASN A 8 19.88 -7.66 8.46
C ASN A 8 20.60 -8.78 7.70
N ASN A 9 20.97 -8.52 6.45
CA ASN A 9 21.73 -9.48 5.64
C ASN A 9 23.09 -9.79 6.27
N LEU A 10 23.74 -8.78 6.86
CA LEU A 10 25.00 -8.93 7.57
C LEU A 10 24.85 -9.80 8.84
N ILE A 11 23.83 -9.53 9.67
CA ILE A 11 23.56 -10.33 10.88
C ILE A 11 23.19 -11.77 10.51
N THR A 12 22.34 -11.99 9.50
CA THR A 12 21.98 -13.34 9.07
C THR A 12 23.17 -14.08 8.45
N GLY A 13 24.07 -13.37 7.76
CA GLY A 13 25.28 -13.96 7.21
C GLY A 13 26.34 -14.29 8.27
N LEU A 14 26.41 -13.51 9.35
CA LEU A 14 27.36 -13.71 10.44
C LEU A 14 26.86 -14.72 11.50
N SER A 15 25.56 -15.02 11.54
CA SER A 15 24.97 -15.95 12.53
C SER A 15 25.66 -17.32 12.55
N PRO A 16 25.89 -18.01 11.41
CA PRO A 16 26.53 -19.33 11.44
C PRO A 16 27.97 -19.27 11.95
N PHE A 17 28.71 -18.21 11.60
CA PHE A 17 30.07 -17.98 12.08
C PHE A 17 30.12 -17.78 13.60
N LEU A 18 29.19 -17.00 14.16
CA LEU A 18 29.13 -16.76 15.60
C LEU A 18 28.71 -18.02 16.37
N GLU A 19 27.83 -18.84 15.80
CA GLU A 19 27.46 -20.15 16.38
C GLU A 19 28.68 -21.07 16.46
N GLU A 20 29.46 -21.15 15.38
CA GLU A 20 30.68 -21.95 15.31
C GLU A 20 31.76 -21.43 16.27
N LEU A 21 31.92 -20.11 16.38
CA LEU A 21 32.84 -19.49 17.34
C LEU A 21 32.49 -19.86 18.78
N ILE A 22 31.21 -19.81 19.16
CA ILE A 22 30.77 -20.18 20.51
C ILE A 22 31.00 -21.67 20.78
N ARG A 23 30.72 -22.53 19.80
CA ARG A 23 31.01 -23.98 19.91
C ARG A 23 32.50 -24.23 20.14
N ASN A 24 33.36 -23.59 19.36
CA ASN A 24 34.81 -23.74 19.50
C ASN A 24 35.31 -23.25 20.86
N ILE A 25 34.84 -22.09 21.34
CA ILE A 25 35.21 -21.57 22.67
C ILE A 25 34.75 -22.51 23.79
N CYS A 26 33.54 -23.07 23.69
CA CYS A 26 33.05 -24.02 24.68
C CYS A 26 33.82 -25.34 24.68
N ASN A 27 34.20 -25.83 23.50
CA ASN A 27 35.03 -27.02 23.35
C ASN A 27 36.44 -26.79 23.94
N ASP A 28 37.06 -25.64 23.65
CA ASP A 28 38.39 -25.28 24.17
C ASP A 28 38.42 -25.14 25.70
N LEU A 29 37.25 -24.93 26.33
CA LEU A 29 37.09 -24.77 27.78
C LEU A 29 36.49 -26.00 28.46
N ASP A 30 36.34 -27.15 27.78
CA ASP A 30 35.68 -28.36 28.28
C ASP A 30 34.27 -28.10 28.86
N ASN A 31 33.52 -27.16 28.27
CA ASN A 31 32.15 -26.78 28.66
C ASN A 31 31.14 -27.07 27.54
N GLU A 32 31.22 -28.25 26.92
CA GLU A 32 30.33 -28.65 25.82
C GLU A 32 28.85 -28.67 26.23
N ASP A 33 28.58 -28.97 27.50
CA ASP A 33 27.25 -29.00 28.12
C ASP A 33 26.57 -27.62 28.12
N LYS A 34 27.34 -26.54 28.06
CA LYS A 34 26.83 -25.16 28.10
C LYS A 34 26.69 -24.52 26.73
N ILE A 35 27.01 -25.22 25.65
CA ILE A 35 26.93 -24.67 24.28
C ILE A 35 25.52 -24.12 24.02
N ASP A 36 24.49 -24.91 24.26
CA ASP A 36 23.11 -24.51 23.98
C ASP A 36 22.65 -23.34 24.86
N GLU A 37 23.09 -23.28 26.13
CA GLU A 37 22.82 -22.16 27.03
C GLU A 37 23.48 -20.86 26.52
N MET A 38 24.74 -20.95 26.05
CA MET A 38 25.49 -19.81 25.53
C MET A 38 24.92 -19.33 24.19
N LEU A 39 24.51 -20.25 23.31
CA LEU A 39 23.82 -19.91 22.06
C LEU A 39 22.50 -19.19 22.36
N GLU A 40 21.68 -19.71 23.27
CA GLU A 40 20.42 -19.06 23.62
C GLU A 40 20.66 -17.68 24.24
N LYS A 41 21.64 -17.53 25.14
CA LYS A 41 21.93 -16.28 25.86
C LYS A 41 22.54 -15.18 24.99
N TYR A 42 23.37 -15.53 24.01
CA TYR A 42 24.14 -14.53 23.22
C TYR A 42 23.64 -14.37 21.78
N LEU A 43 23.04 -15.40 21.19
CA LEU A 43 22.59 -15.39 19.79
C LEU A 43 21.06 -15.40 19.64
N TYR A 44 20.33 -16.11 20.51
CA TYR A 44 18.88 -16.25 20.38
C TYR A 44 18.05 -15.46 21.39
N ASP A 45 18.73 -14.78 22.32
CA ASP A 45 18.13 -13.89 23.30
C ASP A 45 17.30 -12.79 22.61
N ASP A 46 16.29 -12.31 23.33
CA ASP A 46 15.19 -11.49 22.81
C ASP A 46 15.63 -10.21 22.10
N LYS A 47 16.88 -9.77 22.31
CA LYS A 47 17.53 -8.63 21.64
C LYS A 47 17.74 -8.85 20.14
N ILE A 48 18.05 -10.07 19.70
CA ILE A 48 18.20 -10.39 18.26
C ILE A 48 16.82 -10.68 17.64
N LYS A 49 15.89 -11.29 18.39
CA LYS A 49 14.47 -11.42 17.99
C LYS A 49 13.80 -10.05 17.83
N THR A 50 14.11 -9.07 18.68
CA THR A 50 13.63 -7.68 18.53
C THR A 50 14.20 -7.02 17.28
N LEU A 51 15.47 -7.26 16.90
CA LEU A 51 16.01 -6.78 15.62
C LEU A 51 15.29 -7.38 14.41
N LYS A 52 15.00 -8.69 14.42
CA LYS A 52 14.17 -9.34 13.38
C LYS A 52 12.75 -8.79 13.33
N ASN A 53 12.17 -8.43 14.47
CA ASN A 53 10.83 -7.83 14.54
C ASN A 53 10.81 -6.33 14.18
N LEU A 54 11.90 -5.60 14.40
CA LEU A 54 12.12 -4.23 13.90
C LEU A 54 12.26 -4.20 12.37
N ALA A 55 12.82 -5.26 11.78
CA ALA A 55 12.94 -5.45 10.34
C ALA A 55 11.61 -5.80 9.65
N LYS A 56 10.64 -6.38 10.36
CA LYS A 56 9.26 -6.57 9.88
C LYS A 56 8.58 -5.21 9.82
N LYS A 57 8.88 -4.45 8.77
CA LYS A 57 8.23 -3.21 8.42
C LYS A 57 6.73 -3.50 8.32
N LYS A 58 5.95 -3.15 9.36
CA LYS A 58 4.49 -3.15 9.26
C LYS A 58 4.18 -2.32 8.02
N THR A 59 3.75 -2.96 6.94
CA THR A 59 3.30 -2.26 5.73
C THR A 59 2.20 -1.33 6.20
N LYS A 60 2.52 -0.03 6.26
CA LYS A 60 1.61 0.98 6.79
C LYS A 60 0.38 0.89 5.91
N ASN A 61 -0.72 0.38 6.46
CA ASN A 61 -1.99 0.30 5.74
C ASN A 61 -2.34 1.73 5.32
N VAL A 62 -2.18 1.99 4.02
CA VAL A 62 -2.56 3.26 3.43
C VAL A 62 -4.08 3.31 3.53
N ARG A 63 -4.61 4.32 4.24
CA ARG A 63 -6.05 4.53 4.34
C ARG A 63 -6.54 5.23 3.08
N LYS A 64 -7.72 4.85 2.60
CA LYS A 64 -8.38 5.55 1.49
C LYS A 64 -8.57 7.02 1.87
N LYS A 65 -8.27 7.90 0.93
CA LYS A 65 -8.58 9.32 1.01
C LYS A 65 -10.04 9.55 0.60
N THR A 66 -10.70 10.45 1.30
CA THR A 66 -12.03 10.95 0.96
C THR A 66 -11.91 12.30 0.25
N SER A 67 -12.96 12.72 -0.46
CA SER A 67 -13.04 14.06 -1.05
C SER A 67 -12.79 15.16 -0.02
N TYR A 68 -13.37 15.05 1.18
CA TYR A 68 -13.11 15.96 2.29
C TYR A 68 -11.63 16.01 2.69
N SER A 69 -10.95 14.85 2.75
CA SER A 69 -9.53 14.82 3.09
C SER A 69 -8.64 15.47 2.03
N MET A 70 -9.05 15.42 0.75
CA MET A 70 -8.36 16.13 -0.33
C MET A 70 -8.60 17.63 -0.25
N PHE A 71 -9.83 18.04 0.03
CA PHE A 71 -10.17 19.42 0.32
C PHE A 71 -9.35 19.99 1.48
N LEU A 72 -9.20 19.25 2.58
CA LEU A 72 -8.41 19.71 3.73
C LEU A 72 -6.91 19.89 3.40
N ALA A 73 -6.38 19.06 2.50
CA ALA A 73 -5.01 19.12 2.03
C ALA A 73 -4.79 20.23 0.99
N HIS A 74 -5.83 20.60 0.26
CA HIS A 74 -5.80 21.71 -0.68
C HIS A 74 -5.73 23.04 0.08
N ASN A 75 -4.64 23.78 -0.13
CA ASN A 75 -4.22 24.87 0.76
C ASN A 75 -4.94 26.22 0.48
N THR A 76 -6.14 26.19 -0.11
CA THR A 76 -6.86 27.40 -0.55
C THR A 76 -7.31 28.26 0.62
N ILE A 77 -7.77 27.65 1.72
CA ILE A 77 -8.32 28.39 2.87
C ILE A 77 -7.22 29.03 3.72
N ARG A 78 -6.00 28.46 3.72
CA ARG A 78 -4.87 29.01 4.49
C ARG A 78 -4.28 30.27 3.87
N LYS A 79 -4.33 30.39 2.53
CA LYS A 79 -3.79 31.55 1.81
C LYS A 79 -4.63 32.82 2.01
N ASN A 80 -5.92 32.68 2.31
CA ASN A 80 -6.84 33.81 2.42
C ASN A 80 -7.04 34.31 3.86
N ASN A 81 -6.51 33.60 4.86
CA ASN A 81 -6.61 33.99 6.26
C ASN A 81 -5.20 34.07 6.85
N ASP A 82 -4.60 35.25 6.76
CA ASP A 82 -3.32 35.58 7.38
C ASP A 82 -3.35 35.23 8.87
N ASN A 83 -2.69 34.13 9.26
CA ASN A 83 -2.16 33.70 10.58
C ASN A 83 -2.85 34.13 11.90
N LYS A 84 -4.08 34.66 11.88
CA LYS A 84 -4.78 35.25 13.03
C LYS A 84 -5.72 34.27 13.73
N LEU A 85 -6.04 33.14 13.09
CA LEU A 85 -6.98 32.15 13.61
C LEU A 85 -6.24 31.07 14.41
N THR A 86 -6.79 30.69 15.55
CA THR A 86 -6.35 29.50 16.26
C THR A 86 -6.64 28.24 15.43
N LEU A 87 -5.92 27.14 15.69
CA LEU A 87 -6.13 25.87 14.97
C LEU A 87 -7.59 25.37 15.05
N LYS A 88 -8.24 25.59 16.20
CA LYS A 88 -9.64 25.21 16.43
C LYS A 88 -10.59 26.02 15.55
N GLU A 89 -10.43 27.34 15.49
CA GLU A 89 -11.25 28.22 14.66
C GLU A 89 -11.02 27.95 13.18
N TYR A 90 -9.77 27.70 12.80
CA TYR A 90 -9.42 27.33 11.43
C TYR A 90 -10.10 26.01 10.99
N ASN A 91 -10.11 24.99 11.85
CA ASN A 91 -10.80 23.73 11.56
C ASN A 91 -12.32 23.91 11.46
N LYS A 92 -12.91 24.77 12.31
CA LYS A 92 -14.34 25.12 12.23
C LYS A 92 -14.66 25.80 10.90
N LEU A 93 -13.85 26.78 10.51
CA LEU A 93 -13.98 27.49 9.23
C LEU A 93 -13.89 26.56 8.02
N LYS A 94 -12.93 25.63 8.02
CA LYS A 94 -12.85 24.59 6.98
C LYS A 94 -14.11 23.73 6.91
N GLY A 95 -14.69 23.39 8.05
CA GLY A 95 -15.95 22.65 8.13
C GLY A 95 -17.12 23.42 7.52
N GLU A 96 -17.23 24.72 7.81
CA GLU A 96 -18.27 25.59 7.26
C GLU A 96 -18.09 25.79 5.74
N TYR A 97 -16.85 26.02 5.30
CA TYR A 97 -16.54 26.15 3.88
C TYR A 97 -16.89 24.88 3.10
N TRP A 98 -16.59 23.70 3.65
CA TRP A 98 -16.97 22.41 3.05
C TRP A 98 -18.48 22.18 2.96
N LYS A 99 -19.27 22.77 3.87
CA LYS A 99 -20.73 22.71 3.77
C LYS A 99 -21.23 23.55 2.60
N ASN A 100 -20.64 24.73 2.41
CA ASN A 100 -21.11 25.76 1.47
C ASN A 100 -20.47 25.70 0.07
N ILE A 101 -19.44 24.91 -0.12
CA ILE A 101 -18.77 24.72 -1.41
C ILE A 101 -19.72 24.12 -2.47
N LYS A 102 -19.59 24.55 -3.73
CA LYS A 102 -20.44 24.11 -4.84
C LYS A 102 -20.26 22.63 -5.13
N LEU A 103 -21.31 22.01 -5.68
CA LEU A 103 -21.28 20.59 -6.04
C LEU A 103 -20.19 20.28 -7.08
N GLU A 104 -19.97 21.18 -8.03
CA GLU A 104 -18.91 21.09 -9.04
C GLU A 104 -17.52 20.96 -8.41
N GLU A 105 -17.19 21.83 -7.47
CA GLU A 105 -15.91 21.78 -6.75
C GLU A 105 -15.81 20.55 -5.84
N LYS A 106 -16.92 20.11 -5.20
CA LYS A 106 -16.93 18.84 -4.46
C LYS A 106 -16.59 17.65 -5.37
N ASN A 107 -17.08 17.66 -6.61
CA ASN A 107 -16.77 16.62 -7.59
C ASN A 107 -15.29 16.63 -8.01
N GLU A 108 -14.65 17.80 -8.06
CA GLU A 108 -13.20 17.87 -8.30
C GLU A 108 -12.41 17.19 -7.18
N TYR A 109 -12.74 17.47 -5.92
CA TYR A 109 -12.09 16.80 -4.78
C TYR A 109 -12.37 15.30 -4.74
N GLN A 110 -13.55 14.87 -5.21
CA GLN A 110 -13.87 13.45 -5.36
C GLN A 110 -12.97 12.80 -6.42
N LYS A 111 -12.83 13.41 -7.61
CA LYS A 111 -11.90 12.93 -8.66
C LYS A 111 -10.46 12.84 -8.16
N MET A 112 -10.00 13.83 -7.37
CA MET A 112 -8.67 13.80 -6.77
C MET A 112 -8.52 12.64 -5.77
N ALA A 113 -9.53 12.41 -4.93
CA ALA A 113 -9.53 11.31 -3.97
C ALA A 113 -9.48 9.95 -4.67
N ASP A 114 -10.27 9.77 -5.73
CA ASP A 114 -10.32 8.55 -6.51
C ASP A 114 -8.99 8.28 -7.22
N LYS A 115 -8.42 9.30 -7.89
CA LYS A 115 -7.10 9.20 -8.52
C LYS A 115 -6.02 8.78 -7.52
N TRP A 116 -5.94 9.45 -6.37
CA TRP A 116 -4.94 9.12 -5.36
C TRP A 116 -5.14 7.71 -4.81
N ASN A 117 -6.39 7.30 -4.57
CA ASN A 117 -6.71 5.97 -4.09
C ASN A 117 -6.33 4.89 -5.13
N MET A 118 -6.53 5.16 -6.42
CA MET A 118 -6.11 4.25 -7.50
C MET A 118 -4.59 4.10 -7.54
N GLU A 119 -3.84 5.20 -7.39
CA GLU A 119 -2.39 5.21 -7.49
C GLU A 119 -1.68 4.67 -6.23
N ASN A 120 -2.26 4.91 -5.04
CA ASN A 120 -1.53 4.75 -3.76
C ASN A 120 -2.12 3.68 -2.83
N MET A 121 -3.33 3.18 -3.09
CA MET A 121 -3.86 2.09 -2.26
C MET A 121 -3.24 0.76 -2.70
N PRO A 122 -2.67 -0.03 -1.77
CA PRO A 122 -2.11 -1.35 -2.06
C PRO A 122 -3.19 -2.42 -2.37
N TYR A 123 -4.39 -2.03 -2.83
CA TYR A 123 -5.48 -2.96 -3.05
C TYR A 123 -5.27 -3.75 -4.34
N LYS A 124 -4.72 -4.97 -4.19
CA LYS A 124 -4.87 -6.13 -5.08
C LYS A 124 -5.09 -5.76 -6.55
N MET A 125 -4.02 -5.38 -7.25
CA MET A 125 -3.95 -5.28 -8.72
C MET A 125 -4.51 -6.53 -9.46
N GLY A 126 -4.74 -7.64 -8.74
CA GLY A 126 -5.44 -8.82 -9.25
C GLY A 126 -6.96 -8.66 -9.50
N LYS A 127 -7.71 -7.80 -8.78
CA LYS A 127 -9.18 -7.70 -8.97
C LYS A 127 -9.60 -6.62 -9.97
N LEU A 128 -8.96 -5.45 -9.99
CA LEU A 128 -9.32 -4.38 -10.93
C LEU A 128 -8.97 -4.72 -12.38
N ASN A 129 -7.84 -5.41 -12.61
CA ASN A 129 -7.46 -5.89 -13.95
C ASN A 129 -8.38 -7.01 -14.47
N GLN A 130 -8.97 -7.82 -13.57
CA GLN A 130 -9.98 -8.81 -13.96
C GLN A 130 -11.31 -8.15 -14.33
N ILE A 131 -11.71 -7.07 -13.66
CA ILE A 131 -12.92 -6.33 -13.99
C ILE A 131 -12.75 -5.63 -15.35
N LYS A 132 -11.64 -4.91 -15.58
CA LYS A 132 -11.36 -4.27 -16.88
C LYS A 132 -11.24 -5.26 -18.04
N LYS A 133 -10.65 -6.45 -17.82
CA LYS A 133 -10.61 -7.51 -18.85
C LYS A 133 -12.00 -8.11 -19.12
N LYS A 134 -12.87 -8.22 -18.12
CA LYS A 134 -14.24 -8.71 -18.29
C LYS A 134 -15.14 -7.71 -19.02
N GLU A 135 -15.00 -6.42 -18.73
CA GLU A 135 -15.75 -5.36 -19.41
C GLU A 135 -15.35 -5.28 -20.89
N LYS A 136 -14.03 -5.29 -21.19
CA LYS A 136 -13.55 -5.27 -22.57
C LYS A 136 -13.96 -6.49 -23.39
N LYS A 137 -13.94 -7.69 -22.79
CA LYS A 137 -14.46 -8.92 -23.44
C LYS A 137 -15.98 -8.88 -23.67
N LYS A 138 -16.73 -8.15 -22.84
CA LYS A 138 -18.18 -8.05 -22.97
C LYS A 138 -18.57 -7.09 -24.09
N GLU A 139 -17.82 -5.99 -24.25
CA GLU A 139 -17.96 -5.08 -25.39
C GLU A 139 -17.59 -5.76 -26.71
N GLU A 140 -16.46 -6.49 -26.76
CA GLU A 140 -16.06 -7.25 -27.98
C GLU A 140 -17.09 -8.32 -28.36
N ASN A 141 -17.68 -9.03 -27.38
CA ASN A 141 -18.72 -10.03 -27.68
C ASN A 141 -20.03 -9.40 -28.15
N GLN A 142 -20.42 -8.22 -27.64
CA GLN A 142 -21.62 -7.52 -28.09
C GLN A 142 -21.47 -6.96 -29.50
N GLU A 143 -20.27 -6.49 -29.88
CA GLU A 143 -19.99 -6.09 -31.25
C GLU A 143 -20.09 -7.28 -32.20
N ILE A 144 -19.53 -8.44 -31.85
CA ILE A 144 -19.61 -9.66 -32.66
C ILE A 144 -21.06 -10.13 -32.84
N GLU A 145 -21.86 -10.17 -31.76
CA GLU A 145 -23.29 -10.54 -31.85
C GLU A 145 -24.06 -9.61 -32.80
N SER A 146 -23.79 -8.30 -32.74
CA SER A 146 -24.42 -7.32 -33.64
C SER A 146 -24.01 -7.45 -35.12
N LEU A 147 -22.81 -7.97 -35.38
CA LEU A 147 -22.29 -8.28 -36.72
C LEU A 147 -22.92 -9.56 -37.30
N PHE A 148 -23.17 -10.58 -36.47
CA PHE A 148 -23.83 -11.82 -36.88
C PHE A 148 -25.31 -11.63 -37.21
N ASP A 149 -26.03 -10.80 -36.44
CA ASP A 149 -27.44 -10.50 -36.70
C ASP A 149 -27.63 -9.76 -38.04
N ASN A 150 -26.72 -8.85 -38.39
CA ASN A 150 -26.75 -8.14 -39.67
C ASN A 150 -26.35 -9.03 -40.88
N THR A 151 -25.41 -9.96 -40.68
CA THR A 151 -24.99 -10.87 -41.77
C THR A 151 -26.08 -11.89 -42.10
N THR A 152 -26.82 -12.35 -41.09
CA THR A 152 -27.94 -13.29 -41.27
C THR A 152 -29.11 -12.64 -42.01
N GLN A 153 -29.38 -11.35 -41.78
CA GLN A 153 -30.41 -10.61 -42.53
C GLN A 153 -30.03 -10.38 -44.00
N GLN A 154 -28.74 -10.24 -44.33
CA GLN A 154 -28.30 -10.07 -45.72
C GLN A 154 -28.35 -11.37 -46.54
N GLN A 155 -28.18 -12.54 -45.91
CA GLN A 155 -28.26 -13.82 -46.62
C GLN A 155 -29.70 -14.23 -46.96
N VAL A 156 -30.70 -13.84 -46.15
CA VAL A 156 -32.12 -14.14 -46.44
C VAL A 156 -32.68 -13.30 -47.60
N ILE A 157 -32.07 -12.15 -47.91
CA ILE A 157 -32.52 -11.27 -49.01
C ILE A 157 -32.05 -11.75 -50.40
N VAL A 158 -31.07 -12.67 -50.47
CA VAL A 158 -30.51 -13.15 -51.75
C VAL A 158 -31.19 -14.43 -52.27
N GLU A 159 -32.06 -15.08 -51.47
CA GLU A 159 -32.77 -16.32 -51.85
C GLU A 159 -34.29 -16.15 -52.07
N ILE A 160 -34.77 -14.94 -52.42
CA ILE A 160 -36.14 -14.71 -52.94
C ILE A 160 -36.06 -14.27 -54.39
#